data_AF-A0A1D7VVB2-F1
#
_entry.id   AF-A0A1D7VVB2-F1
#
_cell.length_a   1.000
_cell.length_b   1.000
_cell.length_c   1.000
_cell.angle_alpha   90.00
_cell.angle_beta   90.00
_cell.angle_gamma   90.00
#
_symmetry.space_group_name_H-M   'P 1'
#
loop_
_entity.id
_entity.type
_entity.pdbx_description
1 polymer ?
#
loop_
_entity_poly.entity_id
_entity_poly.type
_entity_poly.pdbx_seq_one_letter_code
_entity_poly.pdbx_strand_id
1 'polypeptide(L)'
;MPDIKHFNPDVVLDDALQIFWRQGLPTTGIQALVTATGLSRSSLYATFGSKDGLYAAALERYIARHSAPAFAHLAAADSGLTAIEEFFAGLIDVRCAGPVAGWGCMVTNAYAGPECADPGIRTLLEDHHTTLERAMRAALGSAAGLGQLTPSTDLDAAASVLATLAYGVNLRSRAGADARALTDTVTAALAPLRAHPTPQEHPSP
;
A
#
# COMPACT_ATOMS: atom_id res chain seq x y z
N MET A 1 -42.31 17.21 -9.39
CA MET A 1 -41.20 16.31 -9.79
C MET A 1 -40.30 16.19 -8.57
N PRO A 2 -40.03 14.99 -8.01
CA PRO A 2 -39.17 14.91 -6.84
C PRO A 2 -37.73 15.22 -7.25
N ASP A 3 -37.08 16.08 -6.49
CA ASP A 3 -35.71 16.55 -6.69
C ASP A 3 -34.75 15.39 -6.94
N ILE A 4 -34.12 15.39 -8.12
CA ILE A 4 -32.90 14.62 -8.36
C ILE A 4 -31.83 15.31 -7.52
N LYS A 5 -31.63 14.86 -6.29
CA LYS A 5 -30.43 15.20 -5.51
C LYS A 5 -29.22 14.83 -6.36
N HIS A 6 -28.61 15.82 -7.02
CA HIS A 6 -27.26 15.71 -7.54
C HIS A 6 -26.36 15.51 -6.32
N PHE A 7 -26.04 14.26 -6.00
CA PHE A 7 -25.00 13.95 -5.03
C PHE A 7 -23.64 14.00 -5.71
N ASN A 8 -22.58 14.22 -4.94
CA ASN A 8 -21.22 14.12 -5.44
C ASN A 8 -20.74 12.66 -5.33
N PRO A 9 -20.51 11.95 -6.46
CA PRO A 9 -20.05 10.56 -6.44
C PRO A 9 -18.73 10.39 -5.69
N ASP A 10 -17.86 11.41 -5.68
CA ASP A 10 -16.58 11.36 -4.97
C ASP A 10 -16.75 11.28 -3.45
N VAL A 11 -17.70 12.03 -2.90
CA VAL A 11 -17.99 12.02 -1.45
C VAL A 11 -18.56 10.66 -1.05
N VAL A 12 -19.50 10.15 -1.85
CA VAL A 12 -20.11 8.81 -1.66
C VAL A 12 -19.04 7.72 -1.69
N LEU A 13 -18.08 7.84 -2.61
CA LEU A 13 -16.99 6.88 -2.75
C LEU A 13 -16.01 6.95 -1.58
N ASP A 14 -15.76 8.14 -1.02
CA ASP A 14 -14.98 8.31 0.20
C ASP A 14 -15.63 7.65 1.42
N ASP A 15 -16.94 7.83 1.59
CA ASP A 15 -17.69 7.19 2.67
C ASP A 15 -17.70 5.66 2.53
N ALA A 16 -17.89 5.16 1.30
CA ALA A 16 -17.84 3.73 1.01
C ALA A 16 -16.44 3.15 1.24
N LEU A 17 -15.39 3.84 0.80
CA LEU A 17 -13.99 3.46 1.01
C LEU A 17 -13.69 3.27 2.50
N GLN A 18 -14.10 4.20 3.37
CA GLN A 18 -13.83 4.10 4.80
C GLN A 18 -14.44 2.83 5.42
N ILE A 19 -15.67 2.48 5.03
CA ILE A 19 -16.32 1.26 5.53
C ILE A 19 -15.62 0.02 5.01
N PHE A 20 -15.41 -0.06 3.70
CA PHE A 20 -14.78 -1.23 3.10
C PHE A 20 -13.37 -1.45 3.61
N TRP A 21 -12.60 -0.39 3.80
CA TRP A 21 -11.26 -0.48 4.32
C TRP A 21 -11.23 -1.03 5.74
N ARG A 22 -12.11 -0.52 6.62
CA ARG A 22 -12.20 -0.99 8.01
C ARG A 22 -12.71 -2.43 8.10
N GLN A 23 -13.79 -2.75 7.41
CA GLN A 23 -14.56 -3.98 7.63
C GLN A 23 -14.23 -5.09 6.64
N GLY A 24 -13.87 -4.75 5.39
CA GLY A 24 -13.74 -5.66 4.26
C GLY A 24 -15.03 -5.79 3.44
N LEU A 25 -14.91 -6.22 2.18
CA LEU A 25 -16.05 -6.42 1.28
C LEU A 25 -17.08 -7.45 1.78
N PRO A 26 -16.68 -8.63 2.29
CA PRO A 26 -17.64 -9.68 2.65
C PRO A 26 -18.54 -9.31 3.83
N THR A 27 -17.98 -8.59 4.80
CA THR A 27 -18.66 -8.17 6.04
C THR A 27 -19.51 -6.92 5.84
N THR A 28 -19.22 -6.13 4.82
CA THR A 28 -19.97 -4.90 4.52
C THR A 28 -21.27 -5.22 3.80
N GLY A 29 -22.39 -5.08 4.52
CA GLY A 29 -23.74 -5.19 3.96
C GLY A 29 -24.18 -3.90 3.25
N ILE A 30 -25.07 -4.04 2.26
CA ILE A 30 -25.57 -2.88 1.49
C ILE A 30 -26.28 -1.84 2.37
N GLN A 31 -26.91 -2.26 3.47
CA GLN A 31 -27.56 -1.33 4.40
C GLN A 31 -26.55 -0.43 5.12
N ALA A 32 -25.35 -0.93 5.44
CA ALA A 32 -24.30 -0.11 6.04
C ALA A 32 -23.82 0.98 5.07
N LEU A 33 -23.70 0.63 3.78
CA LEU A 33 -23.34 1.58 2.72
C LEU A 33 -24.43 2.64 2.50
N VAL A 34 -25.71 2.24 2.49
CA VAL A 34 -26.85 3.17 2.43
C VAL A 34 -26.80 4.16 3.61
N THR A 35 -26.59 3.66 4.83
CA THR A 35 -26.54 4.50 6.03
C THR A 35 -25.38 5.49 5.99
N ALA A 36 -24.20 5.07 5.54
CA ALA A 36 -23.02 5.94 5.54
C ALA A 36 -22.99 6.94 4.39
N THR A 37 -23.44 6.54 3.20
CA THR A 37 -23.46 7.43 2.03
C THR A 37 -24.69 8.33 1.99
N GLY A 38 -25.73 8.03 2.78
CA GLY A 38 -27.01 8.71 2.75
C GLY A 38 -27.83 8.48 1.47
N LEU A 39 -27.38 7.59 0.58
CA LEU A 39 -28.04 7.28 -0.69
C LEU A 39 -28.95 6.06 -0.59
N SER A 40 -29.97 6.01 -1.44
CA SER A 40 -30.77 4.79 -1.60
C SER A 40 -29.94 3.68 -2.25
N ARG A 41 -30.29 2.41 -1.96
CA ARG A 41 -29.71 1.25 -2.63
C ARG A 41 -29.80 1.34 -4.17
N SER A 42 -30.92 1.84 -4.68
CA SER A 42 -31.12 2.03 -6.12
C SER A 42 -30.14 3.05 -6.71
N SER A 43 -29.86 4.15 -6.00
CA SER A 43 -28.92 5.17 -6.47
C SER A 43 -27.49 4.65 -6.49
N LEU A 44 -27.09 3.88 -5.46
CA LEU A 44 -25.78 3.23 -5.40
C LEU A 44 -25.59 2.27 -6.58
N TYR A 45 -26.54 1.38 -6.84
CA TYR A 45 -26.42 0.44 -7.96
C TYR A 45 -26.59 1.09 -9.34
N ALA A 46 -27.39 2.14 -9.47
CA ALA A 46 -27.46 2.90 -10.71
C ALA A 46 -26.12 3.56 -11.08
N THR A 47 -25.31 3.91 -10.08
CA THR A 47 -24.04 4.62 -10.27
C THR A 47 -22.86 3.66 -10.39
N PHE A 48 -22.80 2.64 -9.54
CA PHE A 48 -21.65 1.74 -9.40
C PHE A 48 -21.94 0.32 -9.89
N GLY A 49 -23.13 0.07 -10.44
CA GLY A 49 -23.59 -1.22 -10.96
C GLY A 49 -23.97 -2.22 -9.87
N SER A 50 -23.07 -2.49 -8.93
CA SER A 50 -23.23 -3.48 -7.87
C SER A 50 -22.46 -3.10 -6.61
N LYS A 51 -22.57 -3.92 -5.55
CA LYS A 51 -21.72 -3.75 -4.36
C LYS A 51 -20.24 -3.97 -4.69
N ASP A 52 -19.97 -4.95 -5.55
CA ASP A 52 -18.61 -5.30 -5.96
C ASP A 52 -18.03 -4.24 -6.90
N GLY A 53 -18.86 -3.64 -7.77
CA GLY A 53 -18.47 -2.49 -8.57
C GLY A 53 -18.17 -1.24 -7.72
N LEU A 54 -18.97 -0.99 -6.68
CA LEU A 54 -18.67 0.07 -5.71
C LEU A 54 -17.38 -0.21 -4.92
N TYR A 55 -17.10 -1.47 -4.59
CA TYR A 55 -15.84 -1.86 -3.95
C TYR A 55 -14.63 -1.67 -4.86
N ALA A 56 -14.73 -2.09 -6.12
CA ALA A 56 -13.67 -1.89 -7.11
C ALA A 56 -13.34 -0.39 -7.27
N ALA A 57 -14.36 0.46 -7.41
CA ALA A 57 -14.18 1.91 -7.47
C ALA A 57 -13.54 2.47 -6.17
N ALA A 58 -13.93 1.94 -5.00
CA ALA A 58 -13.34 2.34 -3.73
C ALA A 58 -11.87 1.91 -3.61
N LEU A 59 -11.52 0.72 -4.12
CA LEU A 59 -10.16 0.19 -4.16
C LEU A 59 -9.27 1.03 -5.10
N GLU A 60 -9.76 1.35 -6.30
CA GLU A 60 -9.06 2.26 -7.24
C GLU A 60 -8.79 3.61 -6.59
N ARG A 61 -9.80 4.18 -5.92
CA ARG A 61 -9.66 5.44 -5.19
C ARG A 61 -8.65 5.34 -4.06
N TYR A 62 -8.66 4.24 -3.31
CA TYR A 62 -7.67 3.98 -2.27
C TYR A 62 -6.25 3.98 -2.85
N ILE A 63 -6.04 3.26 -3.95
CA ILE A 63 -4.75 3.18 -4.64
C ILE A 63 -4.31 4.58 -5.08
N ALA A 64 -5.19 5.35 -5.73
CA ALA A 64 -4.88 6.69 -6.23
C ALA A 64 -4.54 7.69 -5.11
N ARG A 65 -5.16 7.57 -3.93
CA ARG A 65 -4.98 8.53 -2.82
C ARG A 65 -3.90 8.16 -1.82
N HIS A 66 -3.66 6.86 -1.61
CA HIS A 66 -2.76 6.39 -0.56
C HIS A 66 -1.51 5.73 -1.13
N SER A 67 -1.65 4.79 -2.07
CA SER A 67 -0.51 4.03 -2.59
C SER A 67 0.28 4.82 -3.63
N ALA A 68 -0.40 5.34 -4.66
CA ALA A 68 0.26 5.97 -5.82
C ALA A 68 1.15 7.17 -5.44
N PRO A 69 0.75 8.09 -4.54
CA PRO A 69 1.61 9.19 -4.13
C PRO A 69 2.87 8.71 -3.40
N ALA A 70 2.75 7.71 -2.52
CA ALA A 70 3.89 7.13 -1.80
C ALA A 70 4.86 6.43 -2.76
N PHE A 71 4.35 5.72 -3.76
CA PHE A 71 5.19 5.03 -4.75
C PHE A 71 5.87 6.03 -5.70
N ALA A 72 5.16 7.08 -6.11
CA ALA A 72 5.74 8.15 -6.91
C ALA A 72 6.86 8.88 -6.16
N HIS A 73 6.66 9.17 -4.86
CA HIS A 73 7.69 9.77 -4.02
C HIS A 73 8.92 8.87 -3.91
N LEU A 74 8.72 7.58 -3.61
CA LEU A 74 9.81 6.59 -3.54
C LEU A 74 10.58 6.48 -4.86
N ALA A 75 9.88 6.43 -6.00
CA ALA A 75 10.50 6.27 -7.31
C ALA A 75 11.29 7.50 -7.77
N ALA A 76 10.89 8.70 -7.33
CA ALA A 76 11.51 9.97 -7.71
C ALA A 76 12.64 10.41 -6.76
N ALA A 77 12.82 9.71 -5.63
CA ALA A 77 13.83 10.08 -4.64
C ALA A 77 15.24 9.67 -5.09
N ASP A 78 16.18 10.61 -5.03
CA ASP A 78 17.58 10.37 -5.35
C ASP A 78 18.40 9.88 -4.14
N SER A 79 17.78 9.75 -2.96
CA SER A 79 18.46 9.39 -1.70
C SER A 79 18.74 7.88 -1.52
N GLY A 80 18.30 7.04 -2.47
CA GLY A 80 18.62 5.62 -2.50
C GLY A 80 18.00 4.82 -1.36
N LEU A 81 18.83 4.16 -0.54
CA LEU A 81 18.37 3.36 0.59
C LEU A 81 17.59 4.19 1.62
N THR A 82 17.92 5.47 1.78
CA THR A 82 17.17 6.35 2.69
C THR A 82 15.71 6.52 2.24
N ALA A 83 15.42 6.63 0.95
CA ALA A 83 14.05 6.69 0.46
C ALA A 83 13.25 5.42 0.78
N ILE A 84 13.90 4.26 0.72
CA ILE A 84 13.30 2.97 1.07
C ILE A 84 13.00 2.92 2.58
N GLU A 85 13.95 3.36 3.42
CA GLU A 85 13.76 3.47 4.87
C GLU A 85 12.60 4.40 5.22
N GLU A 86 12.54 5.57 4.59
CA GLU A 86 11.46 6.55 4.78
C GLU A 86 10.10 6.01 4.32
N PHE A 87 10.06 5.28 3.20
CA PHE A 87 8.85 4.61 2.73
C PHE A 87 8.32 3.62 3.78
N PHE A 88 9.18 2.76 4.33
CA PHE A 88 8.77 1.81 5.36
C PHE A 88 8.40 2.49 6.68
N ALA A 89 9.12 3.53 7.09
CA ALA A 89 8.80 4.31 8.28
C ALA A 89 7.40 4.93 8.16
N GLY A 90 7.12 5.63 7.04
CA GLY A 90 5.81 6.20 6.77
C GLY A 90 4.71 5.14 6.67
N LEU A 91 5.02 3.97 6.09
CA LEU A 91 4.09 2.84 6.07
C LEU A 91 3.75 2.36 7.48
N ILE A 92 4.75 2.18 8.35
CA ILE A 92 4.56 1.72 9.73
C ILE A 92 3.76 2.77 10.53
N ASP A 93 4.11 4.04 10.42
CA ASP A 93 3.46 5.13 11.15
C ASP A 93 1.96 5.20 10.85
N VAL A 94 1.58 5.19 9.56
CA VAL A 94 0.17 5.24 9.13
C VAL A 94 -0.62 4.00 9.56
N ARG A 95 0.05 2.86 9.73
CA ARG A 95 -0.61 1.57 10.04
C ARG A 95 -0.70 1.28 11.52
N CYS A 96 0.21 1.83 12.32
CA CYS A 96 0.28 1.60 13.76
C CYS A 96 -0.24 2.78 14.60
N ALA A 97 -0.40 3.98 14.03
CA ALA A 97 -0.89 5.15 14.73
C ALA A 97 -1.99 5.89 13.94
N GLY A 98 -2.84 6.63 14.67
CA GLY A 98 -3.89 7.45 14.10
C GLY A 98 -5.23 6.73 13.83
N PRO A 99 -6.17 7.37 13.12
CA PRO A 99 -7.55 6.93 13.03
C PRO A 99 -7.76 5.64 12.24
N VAL A 100 -6.81 5.29 11.37
CA VAL A 100 -6.84 4.08 10.53
C VAL A 100 -5.88 3.00 11.03
N ALA A 101 -5.31 3.17 12.23
CA ALA A 101 -4.41 2.20 12.84
C ALA A 101 -5.09 0.83 12.96
N GLY A 102 -4.34 -0.22 12.65
CA GLY A 102 -4.83 -1.60 12.68
C GLY A 102 -5.78 -1.98 11.54
N TRP A 103 -6.12 -1.07 10.61
CA TRP A 103 -6.94 -1.43 9.44
C TRP A 103 -6.10 -2.14 8.35
N GLY A 104 -4.77 -1.99 8.40
CA GLY A 104 -3.87 -2.48 7.35
C GLY A 104 -4.00 -1.68 6.05
N CYS A 105 -3.45 -2.22 4.97
CA CYS A 105 -3.62 -1.68 3.62
C CYS A 105 -4.83 -2.35 2.96
N MET A 106 -5.72 -1.57 2.33
CA MET A 106 -6.89 -2.12 1.64
C MET A 106 -6.52 -3.12 0.53
N VAL A 107 -5.43 -2.86 -0.20
CA VAL A 107 -4.88 -3.79 -1.22
C VAL A 107 -4.41 -5.10 -0.60
N THR A 108 -3.65 -5.04 0.52
CA THR A 108 -3.21 -6.26 1.22
C THR A 108 -4.38 -7.06 1.78
N ASN A 109 -5.41 -6.37 2.29
CA ASN A 109 -6.63 -7.02 2.77
C ASN A 109 -7.38 -7.71 1.61
N ALA A 110 -7.45 -7.06 0.45
CA ALA A 110 -8.07 -7.63 -0.74
C ALA A 110 -7.33 -8.88 -1.24
N TYR A 111 -5.99 -8.88 -1.25
CA TYR A 111 -5.18 -10.08 -1.54
C TYR A 111 -5.50 -11.26 -0.62
N ALA A 112 -5.74 -11.00 0.67
CA ALA A 112 -6.07 -12.01 1.67
C ALA A 112 -7.56 -12.37 1.70
N GLY A 113 -8.41 -11.62 0.99
CA GLY A 113 -9.86 -11.77 0.98
C GLY A 113 -10.37 -12.60 -0.20
N PRO A 114 -11.63 -13.08 -0.13
CA PRO A 114 -12.25 -13.81 -1.24
C PRO A 114 -12.41 -12.97 -2.52
N GLU A 115 -12.43 -11.64 -2.41
CA GLU A 115 -12.48 -10.72 -3.55
C GLU A 115 -11.29 -10.85 -4.50
N CYS A 116 -10.15 -11.39 -4.05
CA CYS A 116 -8.99 -11.68 -4.91
C CYS A 116 -9.32 -12.69 -6.04
N ALA A 117 -10.42 -13.45 -5.89
CA ALA A 117 -10.91 -14.35 -6.93
C ALA A 117 -11.56 -13.61 -8.11
N ASP A 118 -12.06 -12.38 -7.91
CA ASP A 118 -12.64 -11.57 -8.97
C ASP A 118 -11.54 -11.09 -9.94
N PRO A 119 -11.69 -11.31 -11.26
CA PRO A 119 -10.66 -10.91 -12.23
C PRO A 119 -10.38 -9.41 -12.26
N GLY A 120 -11.41 -8.57 -12.09
CA GLY A 120 -11.25 -7.11 -12.11
C GLY A 120 -10.48 -6.61 -10.89
N ILE A 121 -10.82 -7.12 -9.71
CA ILE A 121 -10.05 -6.85 -8.48
C ILE A 121 -8.62 -7.35 -8.64
N ARG A 122 -8.41 -8.58 -9.10
CA ARG A 122 -7.06 -9.14 -9.29
C ARG A 122 -6.20 -8.26 -10.18
N THR A 123 -6.72 -7.75 -11.30
CA THR A 123 -5.98 -6.81 -12.16
C THR A 123 -5.51 -5.57 -11.38
N LEU A 124 -6.39 -4.96 -10.58
CA LEU A 124 -6.00 -3.80 -9.76
C LEU A 124 -4.90 -4.13 -8.74
N LEU A 125 -4.94 -5.33 -8.16
CA LEU A 125 -3.94 -5.78 -7.21
C LEU A 125 -2.57 -6.01 -7.88
N GLU A 126 -2.55 -6.67 -9.05
CA GLU A 126 -1.32 -6.93 -9.80
C GLU A 126 -0.69 -5.64 -10.37
N ASP A 127 -1.51 -4.70 -10.84
CA ASP A 127 -1.03 -3.38 -11.28
C ASP A 127 -0.42 -2.59 -10.12
N HIS A 128 -1.03 -2.65 -8.94
CA HIS A 128 -0.48 -2.08 -7.72
C HIS A 128 0.86 -2.71 -7.35
N HIS A 129 0.95 -4.05 -7.40
CA HIS A 129 2.19 -4.78 -7.10
C HIS A 129 3.32 -4.40 -8.05
N THR A 130 3.04 -4.41 -9.36
CA THR A 130 3.99 -4.03 -10.41
C THR A 130 4.48 -2.59 -10.21
N THR A 131 3.60 -1.68 -9.80
CA THR A 131 3.95 -0.28 -9.55
C THR A 131 4.86 -0.12 -8.33
N LEU A 132 4.57 -0.85 -7.24
CA LEU A 132 5.41 -0.87 -6.04
C LEU A 132 6.80 -1.45 -6.33
N GLU A 133 6.88 -2.58 -7.03
CA GLU A 133 8.16 -3.20 -7.42
C GLU A 133 8.99 -2.24 -8.25
N ARG A 134 8.38 -1.56 -9.23
CA ARG A 134 9.09 -0.56 -10.05
C ARG A 134 9.62 0.60 -9.21
N ALA A 135 8.85 1.09 -8.23
CA ALA A 135 9.30 2.16 -7.34
C ALA A 135 10.48 1.72 -6.45
N MET A 136 10.41 0.51 -5.88
CA MET A 136 11.52 -0.08 -5.12
C MET A 136 12.76 -0.23 -5.98
N ARG A 137 12.59 -0.73 -7.21
CA ARG A 137 13.67 -0.94 -8.17
C ARG A 137 14.34 0.36 -8.60
N ALA A 138 13.58 1.44 -8.74
CA ALA A 138 14.10 2.78 -9.03
C ALA A 138 14.96 3.29 -7.87
N ALA A 139 14.45 3.24 -6.64
CA ALA A 139 15.20 3.66 -5.45
C ALA A 139 16.47 2.82 -5.23
N LEU A 140 16.42 1.52 -5.47
CA LEU A 140 17.60 0.63 -5.46
C LEU A 140 18.61 1.01 -6.56
N GLY A 141 18.14 1.46 -7.72
CA GLY A 141 18.99 2.01 -8.78
C GLY A 141 19.75 3.26 -8.33
N SER A 142 19.07 4.20 -7.67
CA SER A 142 19.70 5.38 -7.05
C SER A 142 20.72 4.97 -5.99
N ALA A 143 20.38 4.01 -5.13
CA ALA A 143 21.29 3.47 -4.11
C ALA A 143 22.56 2.83 -4.71
N ALA A 144 22.42 2.10 -5.82
CA ALA A 144 23.56 1.53 -6.54
C ALA A 144 24.48 2.62 -7.08
N GLY A 145 23.92 3.68 -7.69
CA GLY A 145 24.68 4.82 -8.20
C GLY A 145 25.43 5.59 -7.11
N LEU A 146 24.91 5.58 -5.88
CA LEU A 146 25.53 6.18 -4.70
C LEU A 146 26.53 5.25 -3.99
N GLY A 147 26.73 4.02 -4.47
CA GLY A 147 27.62 3.04 -3.81
C GLY A 147 27.10 2.56 -2.45
N GLN A 148 25.79 2.69 -2.19
CA GLN A 148 25.16 2.28 -0.93
C GLN A 148 24.87 0.77 -0.87
N LEU A 149 24.92 0.08 -2.02
CA LEU A 149 24.56 -1.34 -2.14
C LEU A 149 25.80 -2.24 -2.18
N THR A 150 25.65 -3.47 -1.69
CA THR A 150 26.68 -4.49 -1.91
C THR A 150 26.86 -4.74 -3.43
N PRO A 151 28.10 -4.88 -3.93
CA PRO A 151 28.37 -4.90 -5.38
C PRO A 151 27.67 -6.01 -6.18
N SER A 152 27.23 -7.08 -5.52
CA SER A 152 26.55 -8.22 -6.13
C SER A 152 25.02 -8.20 -5.93
N THR A 153 24.45 -7.07 -5.53
CA THR A 153 23.00 -6.96 -5.31
C THR A 153 22.26 -7.08 -6.64
N ASP A 154 21.43 -8.11 -6.79
CA ASP A 154 20.42 -8.18 -7.84
C ASP A 154 19.28 -7.22 -7.48
N LEU A 155 19.17 -6.14 -8.26
CA LEU A 155 18.22 -5.07 -7.98
C LEU A 155 16.77 -5.49 -8.19
N ASP A 156 16.49 -6.41 -9.12
CA ASP A 156 15.13 -6.87 -9.40
C ASP A 156 14.67 -7.84 -8.31
N ALA A 157 15.54 -8.77 -7.91
CA ALA A 157 15.27 -9.66 -6.78
C ALA A 157 15.09 -8.88 -5.46
N ALA A 158 15.95 -7.89 -5.21
CA ALA A 158 15.83 -7.03 -4.03
C ALA A 158 14.52 -6.22 -4.04
N ALA A 159 14.13 -5.66 -5.19
CA ALA A 159 12.87 -4.93 -5.33
C ALA A 159 11.66 -5.82 -5.01
N SER A 160 11.64 -7.05 -5.53
CA SER A 160 10.56 -8.01 -5.27
C SER A 160 10.48 -8.42 -3.79
N VAL A 161 11.63 -8.63 -3.15
CA VAL A 161 11.70 -8.89 -1.70
C VAL A 161 11.15 -7.72 -0.88
N LEU A 162 11.52 -6.48 -1.21
CA LEU A 162 11.05 -5.29 -0.50
C LEU A 162 9.56 -5.03 -0.74
N ALA A 163 9.05 -5.24 -1.95
CA ALA A 163 7.62 -5.15 -2.23
C ALA A 163 6.83 -6.20 -1.41
N THR A 164 7.33 -7.43 -1.34
CA THR A 164 6.74 -8.51 -0.52
C THR A 164 6.77 -8.15 0.97
N LEU A 165 7.88 -7.57 1.45
CA LEU A 165 8.02 -7.11 2.83
C LEU A 165 6.99 -6.02 3.17
N ALA A 166 6.71 -5.09 2.26
CA ALA A 166 5.69 -4.06 2.47
C ALA A 166 4.29 -4.66 2.68
N TYR A 167 3.94 -5.72 1.95
CA TYR A 167 2.71 -6.48 2.22
C TYR A 167 2.74 -7.20 3.57
N GLY A 168 3.89 -7.77 3.94
CA GLY A 168 4.10 -8.36 5.27
C GLY A 168 3.88 -7.36 6.40
N VAL A 169 4.45 -6.16 6.30
CA VAL A 169 4.26 -5.07 7.28
C VAL A 169 2.78 -4.67 7.38
N ASN A 170 2.11 -4.47 6.24
CA ASN A 170 0.68 -4.15 6.22
C ASN A 170 -0.19 -5.23 6.88
N LEU A 171 0.09 -6.51 6.61
CA LEU A 171 -0.65 -7.62 7.21
C LEU A 171 -0.38 -7.72 8.72
N ARG A 172 0.88 -7.63 9.13
CA ARG A 172 1.29 -7.76 10.54
C ARG A 172 0.79 -6.59 11.38
N SER A 173 0.78 -5.36 10.85
CA SER A 173 0.18 -4.20 11.52
C SER A 173 -1.32 -4.39 11.78
N ARG A 174 -2.06 -4.92 10.81
CA ARG A 174 -3.48 -5.30 10.98
C ARG A 174 -3.66 -6.41 12.04
N ALA A 175 -2.70 -7.33 12.13
CA ALA A 175 -2.68 -8.37 13.17
C ALA A 175 -2.23 -7.86 14.56
N GLY A 176 -1.97 -6.56 14.73
CA GLY A 176 -1.62 -5.95 16.01
C GLY A 176 -0.14 -6.04 16.38
N ALA A 177 0.76 -6.27 15.42
CA ALA A 177 2.19 -6.14 15.66
C ALA A 177 2.53 -4.70 16.07
N ASP A 178 3.39 -4.54 17.07
CA ASP A 178 3.84 -3.23 17.50
C ASP A 178 4.78 -2.59 16.46
N ALA A 179 4.76 -1.26 16.39
CA ALA A 179 5.52 -0.50 15.41
C ALA A 179 7.02 -0.78 15.49
N ARG A 180 7.56 -0.97 16.71
CA ARG A 180 8.98 -1.24 16.91
C ARG A 180 9.39 -2.59 16.31
N ALA A 181 8.63 -3.65 16.55
CA ALA A 181 8.90 -4.96 15.96
C ALA A 181 8.87 -4.93 14.42
N LEU A 182 7.97 -4.14 13.82
CA LEU A 182 7.94 -3.94 12.37
C LEU A 182 9.17 -3.18 11.87
N THR A 183 9.58 -2.11 12.58
CA THR A 183 10.81 -1.36 12.25
C THR A 183 12.06 -2.23 12.37
N ASP A 184 12.16 -3.05 13.41
CA ASP A 184 13.27 -3.98 13.59
C ASP A 184 13.31 -5.01 12.44
N THR A 185 12.15 -5.50 12.00
CA THR A 185 12.03 -6.42 10.86
C THR A 185 12.51 -5.78 9.55
N VAL A 186 12.09 -4.55 9.27
CA VAL A 186 12.53 -3.79 8.09
C VAL A 186 14.04 -3.53 8.15
N THR A 187 14.53 -3.12 9.31
CA THR A 187 15.96 -2.84 9.51
C THR A 187 16.81 -4.08 9.24
N ALA A 188 16.39 -5.24 9.74
CA ALA A 188 17.06 -6.51 9.51
C ALA A 188 17.01 -6.93 8.03
N ALA A 189 15.90 -6.69 7.33
CA ALA A 189 15.77 -7.00 5.91
C ALA A 189 16.64 -6.11 5.01
N LEU A 190 16.87 -4.85 5.39
CA LEU A 190 17.72 -3.92 4.64
C LEU A 190 19.22 -4.11 4.91
N ALA A 191 19.59 -4.67 6.06
CA ALA A 191 21.00 -4.81 6.45
C ALA A 191 21.89 -5.54 5.43
N PRO A 192 21.48 -6.65 4.79
CA PRO A 192 22.28 -7.34 3.78
C PRO A 192 22.49 -6.53 2.49
N LEU A 193 21.63 -5.55 2.21
CA LEU A 193 21.76 -4.71 1.02
C LEU A 193 22.85 -3.66 1.19
N ARG A 194 23.13 -3.21 2.42
CA ARG A 194 24.04 -2.11 2.69
C ARG A 194 25.49 -2.48 2.38
N ALA A 195 26.16 -1.66 1.58
CA ALA A 195 27.61 -1.72 1.42
C ALA A 195 28.28 -1.54 2.80
N HIS A 196 29.21 -2.44 3.12
CA HIS A 196 30.03 -2.29 4.31
C HIS A 196 31.28 -1.51 3.91
N PRO A 197 31.76 -0.56 4.73
CA PRO A 197 33.03 0.08 4.45
C PRO A 197 34.12 -1.00 4.42
N THR A 198 34.81 -1.10 3.29
CA THR A 198 36.00 -1.94 3.18
C THR A 198 36.97 -1.50 4.27
N PRO A 199 37.49 -2.40 5.13
CA PRO A 199 38.53 -2.03 6.08
C PRO A 199 39.66 -1.35 5.30
N GLN A 200 40.01 -0.11 5.65
CA GLN A 200 41.20 0.52 5.09
C GLN A 200 42.40 -0.36 5.47
N GLU A 201 43.01 -1.02 4.50
CA GLU A 201 44.34 -1.59 4.67
C GLU A 201 45.29 -0.45 5.02
N HIS A 202 45.62 -0.32 6.30
CA HIS A 202 46.73 0.51 6.73
C HIS A 202 48.00 -0.08 6.11
N PRO A 203 48.77 0.68 5.31
CA PRO A 203 50.06 0.20 4.85
C PRO A 203 50.94 0.01 6.08
N SER A 204 51.37 -1.23 6.34
CA SER A 204 52.40 -1.53 7.32
C SER A 204 53.70 -0.79 6.94
N PRO A 205 54.44 -0.27 7.95
CA PRO A 205 55.64 0.53 7.74
C PRO A 205 56.81 -0.23 7.11
#